data_AF-A0A800BL76-F1
#
_entry.id   AF-A0A800BL76-F1
#
_cell.length_a   1.000
_cell.length_b   1.000
_cell.length_c   1.000
_cell.angle_alpha   90.00
_cell.angle_beta   90.00
_cell.angle_gamma   90.00
#
_symmetry.space_group_name_H-M   'P 1'
#
loop_
_entity.id
_entity.type
_entity.pdbx_description
1 polymer ?
#
loop_
_entity_poly.entity_id
_entity_poly.type
_entity_poly.pdbx_seq_one_letter_code
_entity_poly.pdbx_strand_id
1 'polypeptide(L)'
;STNLSHTVTAGIVSAKGRSSVIGSVDYQDFIQTDAAINPGNSGGALVNLEGELVGINTAIATGGLMRSNVGVGFAIPTNLAKTIMNDLIVEGRVIRSWLGVFIQDVNDGIAKALDLPDRKGAVVTEVVEGSPADKAGFKVEDVVVAFGGKKVRDSSHLKNLVSSTRPETKQDVGIIRRGRSRTLKVDLVELPQEDVILASNRTPSFSLGMRVEDLDASMARRFRLEDSESGVVVVEVSPSSAAAEAGVQPGDIIKRVGDTEIDSAREFRTAISRVNDEDSILLLIRRRGGSIFLPIELN
;
A
#
# COMPACT_ATOMS: atom_id res chain seq x y z
N SER A 1 3.59 -3.34 41.29
CA SER A 1 4.48 -3.07 42.45
C SER A 1 5.10 -1.70 42.26
N THR A 2 5.20 -0.88 43.30
CA THR A 2 5.88 0.43 43.24
C THR A 2 7.39 0.29 43.03
N ASN A 3 8.00 -0.83 43.42
CA ASN A 3 9.45 -1.07 43.27
C ASN A 3 9.88 -1.49 41.84
N LEU A 4 9.02 -1.34 40.83
CA LEU A 4 9.32 -1.63 39.41
C LEU A 4 8.84 -0.50 38.47
N SER A 5 8.48 0.67 38.99
CA SER A 5 7.95 1.80 38.20
C SER A 5 8.90 2.31 37.12
N HIS A 6 10.20 2.13 37.31
CA HIS A 6 11.24 2.44 36.33
C HIS A 6 12.18 1.24 36.20
N THR A 7 12.02 0.48 35.12
CA THR A 7 12.85 -0.69 34.78
C THR A 7 13.58 -0.41 33.48
N VAL A 8 14.89 -0.67 33.43
CA VAL A 8 15.73 -0.51 32.23
C VAL A 8 16.12 -1.90 31.70
N THR A 9 16.09 -2.06 30.38
CA THR A 9 16.46 -3.30 29.68
C THR A 9 17.35 -2.97 28.49
N ALA A 10 18.44 -3.71 28.31
CA ALA A 10 19.34 -3.55 27.17
C ALA A 10 18.98 -4.51 26.02
N GLY A 11 19.48 -4.19 24.83
CA GLY A 11 19.32 -4.95 23.58
C GLY A 11 19.97 -4.21 22.42
N ILE A 12 19.81 -4.72 21.20
CA ILE A 12 20.29 -4.13 19.95
C ILE A 12 19.14 -3.71 19.02
N VAL A 13 19.44 -2.94 17.99
CA VAL A 13 18.49 -2.67 16.89
C VAL A 13 18.51 -3.85 15.92
N SER A 14 17.49 -4.70 15.99
CA SER A 14 17.36 -5.90 15.15
C SER A 14 16.95 -5.56 13.71
N ALA A 15 16.16 -4.50 13.52
CA ALA A 15 15.74 -3.99 12.21
C ALA A 15 15.27 -2.52 12.31
N LYS A 16 15.15 -1.83 11.18
CA LYS A 16 14.60 -0.47 11.08
C LYS A 16 13.53 -0.41 10.01
N GLY A 17 12.53 0.46 10.20
CA GLY A 17 11.51 0.76 9.19
C GLY A 17 10.53 -0.39 8.94
N ARG A 18 10.16 -1.12 10.00
CA ARG A 18 9.17 -2.20 9.97
C ARG A 18 7.75 -1.61 9.86
N SER A 19 7.07 -1.96 8.78
CA SER A 19 5.63 -1.73 8.56
C SER A 19 4.81 -3.00 8.80
N SER A 20 3.48 -2.88 8.76
CA SER A 20 2.52 -4.00 8.83
C SER A 20 2.68 -4.95 10.03
N VAL A 21 3.21 -4.43 11.15
CA VAL A 21 3.41 -5.13 12.42
C VAL A 21 2.10 -5.21 13.21
N ILE A 22 1.32 -4.13 13.18
CA ILE A 22 0.05 -4.00 13.90
C ILE A 22 -1.06 -3.77 12.88
N GLY A 23 -1.98 -4.72 12.72
CA GLY A 23 -3.01 -4.69 11.67
C GLY A 23 -4.03 -3.55 11.76
N SER A 24 -4.02 -2.78 12.85
CA SER A 24 -4.95 -1.66 13.12
C SER A 24 -4.26 -0.29 13.16
N VAL A 25 -3.08 -0.14 12.56
CA VAL A 25 -2.29 1.12 12.60
C VAL A 25 -1.88 1.52 11.18
N ASP A 26 -2.39 2.64 10.68
CA ASP A 26 -2.20 3.07 9.29
C ASP A 26 -0.77 3.47 8.91
N TYR A 27 0.01 3.97 9.87
CA TYR A 27 1.34 4.55 9.65
C TYR A 27 2.35 3.87 10.57
N GLN A 28 3.27 3.09 9.99
CA GLN A 28 4.20 2.22 10.71
C GLN A 28 5.59 2.28 10.06
N ASP A 29 6.60 2.66 10.84
CA ASP A 29 8.02 2.69 10.44
C ASP A 29 8.91 2.24 11.62
N PHE A 30 8.51 1.17 12.32
CA PHE A 30 9.07 0.83 13.63
C PHE A 30 10.56 0.48 13.58
N ILE A 31 11.28 0.90 14.62
CA ILE A 31 12.54 0.31 15.03
C ILE A 31 12.21 -1.00 15.74
N GLN A 32 12.81 -2.11 15.31
CA GLN A 32 12.72 -3.40 16.01
C GLN A 32 13.92 -3.55 16.95
N THR A 33 13.69 -4.04 18.15
CA THR A 33 14.73 -4.40 19.13
C THR A 33 14.40 -5.72 19.82
N ASP A 34 15.42 -6.41 20.31
CA ASP A 34 15.31 -7.57 21.21
C ASP A 34 15.28 -7.17 22.70
N ALA A 35 15.44 -5.88 23.02
CA ALA A 35 15.28 -5.36 24.37
C ALA A 35 13.87 -5.68 24.93
N ALA A 36 13.81 -6.06 26.21
CA ALA A 36 12.63 -6.63 26.86
C ALA A 36 11.53 -5.60 27.21
N ILE A 37 10.90 -5.03 26.18
CA ILE A 37 9.66 -4.23 26.26
C ILE A 37 8.51 -5.15 26.69
N ASN A 38 7.77 -4.81 27.75
CA ASN A 38 6.55 -5.52 28.18
C ASN A 38 5.40 -4.52 28.41
N PRO A 39 4.13 -4.97 28.57
CA PRO A 39 3.02 -4.10 28.93
C PRO A 39 3.33 -3.27 30.18
N GLY A 40 3.22 -1.94 30.06
CA GLY A 40 3.72 -0.98 31.06
C GLY A 40 4.92 -0.16 30.58
N ASN A 41 5.73 -0.68 29.62
CA ASN A 41 6.84 0.06 29.01
C ASN A 41 6.41 0.90 27.80
N SER A 42 5.17 0.77 27.31
CA SER A 42 4.63 1.55 26.19
C SER A 42 4.55 3.04 26.55
N GLY A 43 5.00 3.90 25.64
CA GLY A 43 5.25 5.33 25.89
C GLY A 43 6.63 5.63 26.49
N GLY A 44 7.35 4.61 26.97
CA GLY A 44 8.71 4.74 27.50
C GLY A 44 9.79 4.94 26.42
N ALA A 45 10.96 5.41 26.84
CA ALA A 45 12.08 5.71 25.96
C ALA A 45 12.83 4.46 25.45
N LEU A 46 13.31 4.52 24.21
CA LEU A 46 14.43 3.74 23.69
C LEU A 46 15.58 4.70 23.41
N VAL A 47 16.77 4.44 23.96
CA VAL A 47 17.96 5.31 23.87
C VAL A 47 19.16 4.60 23.26
N ASN A 48 20.12 5.36 22.73
CA ASN A 48 21.46 4.85 22.39
C ASN A 48 22.40 4.85 23.61
N LEU A 49 23.67 4.48 23.41
CA LEU A 49 24.68 4.41 24.50
C LEU A 49 25.05 5.81 25.02
N GLU A 50 24.84 6.82 24.20
CA GLU A 50 25.03 8.24 24.46
C GLU A 50 23.86 8.85 25.27
N GLY A 51 22.78 8.09 25.50
CA GLY A 51 21.59 8.51 26.24
C GLY A 51 20.57 9.33 25.42
N GLU A 52 20.79 9.49 24.11
CA GLU A 52 19.89 10.17 23.21
C GLU A 52 18.65 9.32 22.90
N LEU A 53 17.47 9.94 22.88
CA LEU A 53 16.21 9.28 22.55
C LEU A 53 16.15 8.91 21.06
N VAL A 54 16.21 7.61 20.74
CA VAL A 54 16.12 7.08 19.36
C VAL A 54 14.72 6.56 19.00
N GLY A 55 13.89 6.22 19.99
CA GLY A 55 12.47 5.94 19.76
C GLY A 55 11.59 5.90 21.01
N ILE A 56 10.28 5.71 20.79
CA ILE A 56 9.25 5.54 21.82
C ILE A 56 8.72 4.10 21.76
N ASN A 57 8.95 3.32 22.82
CA ASN A 57 8.48 1.95 22.96
C ASN A 57 6.96 1.91 22.80
N THR A 58 6.45 1.07 21.91
CA THR A 58 5.03 1.09 21.52
C THR A 58 4.39 -0.28 21.69
N ALA A 59 4.97 -1.31 21.06
CA ALA A 59 4.38 -2.64 20.96
C ALA A 59 5.44 -3.77 21.03
N ILE A 60 4.94 -5.01 21.06
CA ILE A 60 5.72 -6.25 20.95
C ILE A 60 5.01 -7.19 19.97
N ALA A 61 5.75 -8.09 19.33
CA ALA A 61 5.13 -9.27 18.75
C ALA A 61 4.83 -10.26 19.88
N THR A 62 3.58 -10.70 20.01
CA THR A 62 3.14 -11.67 21.02
C THR A 62 2.97 -13.04 20.39
N GLY A 63 3.73 -14.03 20.87
CA GLY A 63 3.60 -15.43 20.43
C GLY A 63 2.33 -16.08 20.99
N GLY A 64 1.25 -16.10 20.20
CA GLY A 64 0.00 -16.77 20.57
C GLY A 64 -0.69 -16.16 21.80
N LEU A 65 -0.97 -16.99 22.80
CA LEU A 65 -1.75 -16.59 23.99
C LEU A 65 -0.96 -15.75 25.01
N MET A 66 0.37 -15.65 24.89
CA MET A 66 1.22 -14.93 25.85
C MET A 66 1.43 -13.47 25.45
N ARG A 67 0.97 -12.53 26.29
CA ARG A 67 1.18 -11.07 26.15
C ARG A 67 2.53 -10.59 26.69
N SER A 68 3.59 -11.36 26.47
CA SER A 68 4.95 -11.12 26.98
C SER A 68 5.94 -10.96 25.84
N ASN A 69 7.06 -10.29 26.11
CA ASN A 69 8.16 -10.18 25.14
C ASN A 69 8.74 -11.56 24.78
N VAL A 70 9.02 -11.79 23.49
CA VAL A 70 9.66 -13.01 22.96
C VAL A 70 10.92 -12.69 22.14
N GLY A 71 11.64 -11.63 22.50
CA GLY A 71 12.81 -11.11 21.76
C GLY A 71 12.46 -10.18 20.60
N VAL A 72 11.22 -9.65 20.56
CA VAL A 72 10.71 -8.81 19.46
C VAL A 72 9.84 -7.67 19.99
N GLY A 73 10.47 -6.53 20.26
CA GLY A 73 9.86 -5.25 20.61
C GLY A 73 9.93 -4.21 19.49
N PHE A 74 9.01 -3.24 19.52
CA PHE A 74 8.85 -2.21 18.51
C PHE A 74 8.73 -0.80 19.11
N ALA A 75 9.50 0.14 18.57
CA ALA A 75 9.49 1.54 18.96
C ALA A 75 9.27 2.47 17.76
N ILE A 76 8.47 3.53 17.94
CA ILE A 76 8.28 4.61 16.95
C ILE A 76 9.58 5.43 16.89
N PRO A 77 10.16 5.71 15.71
CA PRO A 77 11.36 6.54 15.61
C PRO A 77 11.15 7.95 16.17
N THR A 78 12.13 8.48 16.92
CA THR A 78 12.04 9.82 17.53
C THR A 78 11.74 10.93 16.52
N ASN A 79 12.20 10.81 15.27
CA ASN A 79 11.93 11.80 14.23
C ASN A 79 10.44 11.89 13.87
N LEU A 80 9.73 10.75 13.82
CA LEU A 80 8.29 10.72 13.59
C LEU A 80 7.53 11.24 14.82
N ALA A 81 7.96 10.84 16.02
CA ALA A 81 7.39 11.34 17.27
C ALA A 81 7.55 12.86 17.43
N LYS A 82 8.69 13.44 17.03
CA LYS A 82 8.94 14.89 17.04
C LYS A 82 8.02 15.66 16.10
N THR A 83 7.78 15.17 14.87
CA THR A 83 6.82 15.81 13.96
C THR A 83 5.42 15.81 14.57
N ILE A 84 4.91 14.63 14.96
CA ILE A 84 3.58 14.47 15.56
C ILE A 84 3.40 15.34 16.82
N MET A 85 4.43 15.40 17.68
CA MET A 85 4.42 16.23 18.88
C MET A 85 4.34 17.73 18.54
N ASN A 86 5.10 18.20 17.54
CA ASN A 86 5.05 19.60 17.12
C ASN A 86 3.68 19.98 16.55
N ASP A 87 3.08 19.12 15.70
CA ASP A 87 1.76 19.36 15.13
C ASP A 87 0.69 19.42 16.24
N LEU A 88 0.73 18.50 17.20
CA LEU A 88 -0.18 18.49 18.36
C LEU A 88 0.00 19.71 19.29
N ILE A 89 1.21 20.26 19.42
CA ILE A 89 1.49 21.45 20.24
C ILE A 89 1.03 22.74 19.55
N VAL A 90 1.19 22.85 18.24
CA VAL A 90 0.91 24.10 17.48
C VAL A 90 -0.53 24.16 16.97
N GLU A 91 -1.02 23.05 16.41
CA GLU A 91 -2.29 22.97 15.68
C GLU A 91 -3.39 22.22 16.46
N GLY A 92 -3.04 21.63 17.63
CA GLY A 92 -3.93 20.78 18.43
C GLY A 92 -4.30 19.44 17.79
N ARG A 93 -3.77 19.15 16.59
CA ARG A 93 -4.12 17.99 15.75
C ARG A 93 -2.93 17.56 14.90
N VAL A 94 -2.90 16.30 14.46
CA VAL A 94 -1.86 15.82 13.53
C VAL A 94 -2.26 16.20 12.10
N ILE A 95 -1.45 17.03 11.44
CA ILE A 95 -1.61 17.39 10.04
C ILE A 95 -0.86 16.37 9.17
N ARG A 96 -1.41 16.03 8.00
CA ARG A 96 -0.79 15.09 7.05
C ARG A 96 -0.90 15.61 5.63
N SER A 97 0.17 15.53 4.86
CA SER A 97 0.07 15.68 3.41
C SER A 97 -0.61 14.48 2.76
N TRP A 98 -1.23 14.73 1.62
CA TRP A 98 -1.82 13.75 0.73
C TRP A 98 -1.27 13.92 -0.69
N LEU A 99 -1.03 12.78 -1.36
CA LEU A 99 -0.54 12.71 -2.75
C LEU A 99 -1.68 12.40 -3.74
N GLY A 100 -2.71 11.66 -3.32
CA GLY A 100 -3.81 11.24 -4.21
C GLY A 100 -3.52 10.02 -5.08
N VAL A 101 -2.81 9.03 -4.55
CA VAL A 101 -2.58 7.73 -5.21
C VAL A 101 -2.92 6.58 -4.28
N PHE A 102 -3.50 5.53 -4.85
CA PHE A 102 -3.47 4.19 -4.27
C PHE A 102 -2.17 3.50 -4.72
N ILE A 103 -1.55 2.76 -3.80
CA ILE A 103 -0.21 2.20 -3.97
C ILE A 103 -0.09 0.78 -3.42
N GLN A 104 0.76 -0.01 -4.06
CA GLN A 104 1.03 -1.40 -3.72
C GLN A 104 2.54 -1.67 -3.68
N ASP A 105 2.97 -2.65 -2.89
CA ASP A 105 4.36 -3.12 -2.88
C ASP A 105 4.71 -3.85 -4.18
N VAL A 106 5.93 -3.64 -4.67
CA VAL A 106 6.45 -4.36 -5.84
C VAL A 106 6.82 -5.79 -5.44
N ASN A 107 6.05 -6.76 -5.92
CA ASN A 107 6.41 -8.19 -5.88
C ASN A 107 7.20 -8.59 -7.13
N ASP A 108 7.66 -9.84 -7.20
CA ASP A 108 8.52 -10.33 -8.29
C ASP A 108 7.81 -10.29 -9.66
N GLY A 109 6.51 -10.61 -9.69
CA GLY A 109 5.70 -10.55 -10.91
C GLY A 109 5.44 -9.13 -11.41
N ILE A 110 5.20 -8.17 -10.51
CA ILE A 110 5.09 -6.74 -10.84
C ILE A 110 6.45 -6.20 -11.32
N ALA A 111 7.55 -6.64 -10.71
CA ALA A 111 8.90 -6.27 -11.17
C ALA A 111 9.21 -6.79 -12.58
N LYS A 112 8.86 -8.05 -12.87
CA LYS A 112 9.00 -8.64 -14.21
C LYS A 112 8.12 -7.93 -15.24
N ALA A 113 6.83 -7.72 -14.94
CA ALA A 113 5.86 -7.15 -15.86
C ALA A 113 6.10 -5.66 -16.19
N LEU A 114 6.77 -4.90 -15.32
CA LEU A 114 7.03 -3.47 -15.51
C LEU A 114 8.50 -3.14 -15.87
N ASP A 115 9.32 -4.16 -16.19
CA ASP A 115 10.75 -4.07 -16.49
C ASP A 115 11.55 -3.30 -15.40
N LEU A 116 11.41 -3.76 -14.15
CA LEU A 116 12.05 -3.15 -12.98
C LEU A 116 13.30 -3.92 -12.58
N PRO A 117 14.44 -3.24 -12.30
CA PRO A 117 15.70 -3.89 -11.95
C PRO A 117 15.69 -4.51 -10.55
N ASP A 118 14.77 -4.07 -9.67
CA ASP A 118 14.53 -4.69 -8.37
C ASP A 118 13.14 -4.30 -7.82
N ARG A 119 12.81 -4.80 -6.62
CA ARG A 119 11.51 -4.65 -5.94
C ARG A 119 11.34 -3.36 -5.13
N LYS A 120 12.23 -2.37 -5.24
CA LYS A 120 12.14 -1.15 -4.44
C LYS A 120 11.19 -0.15 -5.05
N GLY A 121 10.31 0.39 -4.21
CA GLY A 121 9.39 1.46 -4.57
C GLY A 121 7.96 1.12 -4.20
N ALA A 122 7.03 1.88 -4.77
CA ALA A 122 5.60 1.62 -4.65
C ALA A 122 4.97 1.82 -6.03
N VAL A 123 4.25 0.81 -6.54
CA VAL A 123 3.52 0.96 -7.81
C VAL A 123 2.20 1.66 -7.57
N VAL A 124 1.89 2.67 -8.37
CA VAL A 124 0.60 3.37 -8.37
C VAL A 124 -0.45 2.52 -9.08
N THR A 125 -1.48 2.12 -8.36
CA THR A 125 -2.59 1.30 -8.88
C THR A 125 -3.77 2.17 -9.36
N GLU A 126 -3.97 3.33 -8.76
CA GLU A 126 -5.05 4.27 -9.07
C GLU A 126 -4.63 5.69 -8.68
N VAL A 127 -4.99 6.68 -9.48
CA VAL A 127 -4.73 8.11 -9.24
C VAL A 127 -6.07 8.79 -9.02
N VAL A 128 -6.23 9.50 -7.90
CA VAL A 128 -7.49 10.19 -7.58
C VAL A 128 -7.60 11.45 -8.44
N GLU A 129 -8.74 11.62 -9.13
CA GLU A 129 -8.99 12.77 -10.02
C GLU A 129 -8.84 14.11 -9.28
N GLY A 130 -8.22 15.10 -9.92
CA GLY A 130 -8.04 16.43 -9.35
C GLY A 130 -7.08 16.51 -8.16
N SER A 131 -6.45 15.40 -7.76
CA SER A 131 -5.46 15.34 -6.69
C SER A 131 -4.10 15.94 -7.08
N PRO A 132 -3.16 16.10 -6.13
CA PRO A 132 -1.78 16.50 -6.44
C PRO A 132 -1.09 15.62 -7.47
N ALA A 133 -1.26 14.30 -7.39
CA ALA A 133 -0.65 13.35 -8.32
C ALA A 133 -1.24 13.48 -9.72
N ASP A 134 -2.57 13.61 -9.85
CA ASP A 134 -3.22 13.81 -11.16
C ASP A 134 -2.73 15.10 -11.82
N LYS A 135 -2.74 16.22 -11.07
CA LYS A 135 -2.21 17.53 -11.51
C LYS A 135 -0.73 17.49 -11.87
N ALA A 136 0.06 16.65 -11.21
CA ALA A 136 1.47 16.43 -11.53
C ALA A 136 1.71 15.43 -12.69
N GLY A 137 0.65 14.87 -13.28
CA GLY A 137 0.73 13.97 -14.43
C GLY A 137 1.12 12.53 -14.09
N PHE A 138 0.87 12.08 -12.86
CA PHE A 138 0.98 10.67 -12.49
C PHE A 138 0.01 9.81 -13.31
N LYS A 139 0.39 8.56 -13.52
CA LYS A 139 -0.43 7.53 -14.14
C LYS A 139 -0.27 6.20 -13.39
N VAL A 140 -1.26 5.34 -13.60
CA VAL A 140 -1.19 3.94 -13.16
C VAL A 140 0.05 3.28 -13.77
N GLU A 141 0.69 2.35 -13.04
CA GLU A 141 2.04 1.79 -13.28
C GLU A 141 3.24 2.71 -13.02
N ASP A 142 3.03 3.95 -12.57
CA ASP A 142 4.16 4.74 -12.05
C ASP A 142 4.73 4.04 -10.81
N VAL A 143 5.98 3.58 -10.89
CA VAL A 143 6.68 3.03 -9.72
C VAL A 143 7.48 4.14 -9.06
N VAL A 144 7.01 4.58 -7.90
CA VAL A 144 7.65 5.64 -7.12
C VAL A 144 8.89 5.09 -6.43
N VAL A 145 10.07 5.51 -6.91
CA VAL A 145 11.38 5.06 -6.42
C VAL A 145 12.11 6.11 -5.57
N ALA A 146 11.70 7.38 -5.64
CA ALA A 146 12.21 8.44 -4.77
C ALA A 146 11.15 9.50 -4.45
N PHE A 147 11.21 10.10 -3.26
CA PHE A 147 10.31 11.17 -2.81
C PHE A 147 11.08 12.17 -1.94
N GLY A 148 11.08 13.45 -2.29
CA GLY A 148 11.79 14.49 -1.53
C GLY A 148 13.30 14.20 -1.40
N GLY A 149 13.91 13.66 -2.46
CA GLY A 149 15.31 13.22 -2.49
C GLY A 149 15.63 11.92 -1.74
N LYS A 150 14.67 11.33 -1.01
CA LYS A 150 14.84 10.05 -0.29
C LYS A 150 14.43 8.88 -1.18
N LYS A 151 15.20 7.78 -1.19
CA LYS A 151 14.81 6.56 -1.90
C LYS A 151 13.61 5.90 -1.21
N VAL A 152 12.58 5.55 -1.97
CA VAL A 152 11.47 4.72 -1.50
C VAL A 152 11.94 3.26 -1.39
N ARG A 153 11.32 2.51 -0.47
CA ARG A 153 11.61 1.08 -0.24
C ARG A 153 10.43 0.22 -0.68
N ASP A 154 9.27 0.62 -0.19
CA ASP A 154 7.99 -0.10 -0.20
C ASP A 154 6.86 0.94 -0.10
N SER A 155 5.61 0.52 -0.30
CA SER A 155 4.42 1.38 -0.25
C SER A 155 4.20 2.02 1.12
N SER A 156 4.53 1.30 2.20
CA SER A 156 4.44 1.82 3.57
C SER A 156 5.43 2.97 3.80
N HIS A 157 6.67 2.82 3.33
CA HIS A 157 7.69 3.85 3.38
C HIS A 157 7.26 5.09 2.59
N LEU A 158 6.63 4.94 1.42
CA LEU A 158 6.06 6.09 0.69
C LEU A 158 4.91 6.75 1.47
N LYS A 159 3.95 5.97 1.98
CA LYS A 159 2.82 6.46 2.79
C LYS A 159 3.31 7.29 3.99
N ASN A 160 4.36 6.82 4.67
CA ASN A 160 5.00 7.53 5.78
C ASN A 160 5.77 8.79 5.32
N LEU A 161 6.51 8.74 4.20
CA LEU A 161 7.25 9.89 3.66
C LEU A 161 6.33 11.03 3.22
N VAL A 162 5.22 10.71 2.54
CA VAL A 162 4.17 11.69 2.21
C VAL A 162 3.58 12.25 3.50
N SER A 163 3.07 11.39 4.39
CA SER A 163 2.37 11.82 5.62
C SER A 163 3.23 12.59 6.62
N SER A 164 4.56 12.47 6.59
CA SER A 164 5.48 13.21 7.47
C SER A 164 6.04 14.49 6.83
N THR A 165 5.61 14.81 5.61
CA THR A 165 5.91 16.06 4.92
C THR A 165 4.77 17.05 5.16
N ARG A 166 5.08 18.36 5.28
CA ARG A 166 4.07 19.41 5.44
C ARG A 166 3.26 19.63 4.15
N PRO A 167 1.95 19.89 4.25
CA PRO A 167 1.15 20.29 3.09
C PRO A 167 1.64 21.65 2.57
N GLU A 168 1.16 22.02 1.38
CA GLU A 168 1.56 23.24 0.66
C GLU A 168 3.05 23.31 0.30
N THR A 169 3.75 22.16 0.37
CA THR A 169 5.16 22.06 -0.06
C THR A 169 5.31 21.35 -1.40
N LYS A 170 6.23 21.87 -2.23
CA LYS A 170 6.65 21.22 -3.48
C LYS A 170 7.65 20.11 -3.20
N GLN A 171 7.36 18.91 -3.68
CA GLN A 171 8.27 17.76 -3.62
C GLN A 171 8.63 17.25 -5.01
N ASP A 172 9.90 16.90 -5.17
CA ASP A 172 10.41 16.18 -6.35
C ASP A 172 10.25 14.66 -6.10
N VAL A 173 9.50 14.02 -7.00
CA VAL A 173 9.14 12.60 -6.90
C VAL A 173 9.71 11.85 -8.10
N GLY A 174 10.66 10.96 -7.84
CA GLY A 174 11.27 10.10 -8.85
C GLY A 174 10.43 8.86 -9.09
N ILE A 175 10.03 8.65 -10.33
CA ILE A 175 9.22 7.50 -10.78
C ILE A 175 9.93 6.72 -11.90
N ILE A 176 9.57 5.46 -12.08
CA ILE A 176 9.80 4.70 -13.31
C ILE A 176 8.44 4.55 -14.02
N ARG A 177 8.38 4.85 -15.31
CA ARG A 177 7.20 4.66 -16.17
C ARG A 177 7.63 3.99 -17.48
N ARG A 178 7.15 2.76 -17.73
CA ARG A 178 7.53 1.90 -18.87
C ARG A 178 9.07 1.81 -19.03
N GLY A 179 9.74 1.24 -18.02
CA GLY A 179 11.20 1.11 -17.92
C GLY A 179 12.01 2.40 -17.78
N ARG A 180 11.41 3.60 -17.93
CA ARG A 180 12.14 4.89 -17.98
C ARG A 180 11.95 5.71 -16.72
N SER A 181 13.06 6.07 -16.08
CA SER A 181 13.10 7.04 -14.97
C SER A 181 12.61 8.43 -15.39
N ARG A 182 11.80 9.07 -14.53
CA ARG A 182 11.34 10.46 -14.66
C ARG A 182 11.29 11.11 -13.28
N THR A 183 11.24 12.44 -13.24
CA THR A 183 10.92 13.21 -12.02
C THR A 183 9.67 14.03 -12.26
N LEU A 184 8.67 13.88 -11.39
CA LEU A 184 7.48 14.73 -11.34
C LEU A 184 7.62 15.71 -10.17
N LYS A 185 7.06 16.92 -10.32
CA LYS A 185 7.00 17.92 -9.25
C LYS A 185 5.57 17.98 -8.74
N VAL A 186 5.39 17.83 -7.43
CA VAL A 186 4.06 17.72 -6.79
C VAL A 186 3.88 18.82 -5.76
N ASP A 187 2.79 19.57 -5.87
CA ASP A 187 2.27 20.46 -4.83
C ASP A 187 1.39 19.66 -3.85
N LEU A 188 1.93 19.28 -2.69
CA LEU A 188 1.18 18.52 -1.68
C LEU A 188 0.06 19.37 -1.07
N VAL A 189 -1.07 18.74 -0.74
CA VAL A 189 -2.18 19.36 0.02
C VAL A 189 -2.45 18.58 1.30
N GLU A 190 -3.23 19.14 2.23
CA GLU A 190 -3.66 18.38 3.42
C GLU A 190 -4.60 17.22 3.04
N LEU A 191 -4.50 16.11 3.78
CA LEU A 191 -5.39 14.95 3.67
C LEU A 191 -6.86 15.30 3.99
N PRO A 192 -7.82 15.10 3.06
CA PRO A 192 -9.24 15.25 3.32
C PRO A 192 -9.76 14.28 4.40
N GLN A 193 -10.92 14.59 4.99
CA GLN A 193 -11.53 13.82 6.09
C GLN A 193 -12.79 13.09 5.61
N GLU A 194 -12.80 11.75 5.78
CA GLU A 194 -13.93 10.79 5.60
C GLU A 194 -14.44 10.62 4.14
N ASP A 195 -15.05 9.51 3.69
CA ASP A 195 -15.53 8.25 4.34
C ASP A 195 -15.56 7.05 3.33
N VAL A 196 -15.66 5.76 3.75
CA VAL A 196 -15.61 4.57 2.83
C VAL A 196 -16.45 3.32 3.28
N ILE A 197 -17.35 2.78 2.45
CA ILE A 197 -18.30 1.65 2.79
C ILE A 197 -18.53 0.62 1.62
N LEU A 198 -19.01 -0.63 1.89
CA LEU A 198 -18.81 -1.87 1.07
C LEU A 198 -20.06 -2.71 0.60
N ALA A 199 -20.15 -3.06 -0.71
CA ALA A 199 -20.58 -4.34 -1.39
C ALA A 199 -21.96 -5.11 -1.20
N SER A 200 -22.39 -5.95 -2.20
CA SER A 200 -22.89 -7.39 -2.06
C SER A 200 -23.39 -8.24 -3.32
N ASN A 201 -22.51 -9.09 -3.94
CA ASN A 201 -22.61 -10.52 -4.43
C ASN A 201 -23.48 -11.15 -5.61
N ARG A 202 -22.88 -12.20 -6.29
CA ARG A 202 -23.38 -13.41 -7.09
C ARG A 202 -23.37 -13.41 -8.68
N THR A 203 -23.18 -14.47 -9.53
CA THR A 203 -22.39 -15.77 -9.57
C THR A 203 -21.99 -16.23 -11.05
N PRO A 204 -22.33 -17.40 -11.72
CA PRO A 204 -21.61 -18.00 -12.92
C PRO A 204 -22.10 -17.54 -14.34
N SER A 205 -21.49 -17.77 -15.54
CA SER A 205 -20.53 -18.77 -16.12
C SER A 205 -19.42 -18.20 -17.12
N PHE A 206 -18.42 -18.99 -17.60
CA PHE A 206 -16.93 -18.79 -17.53
C PHE A 206 -16.03 -18.34 -18.73
N SER A 207 -14.78 -17.88 -18.43
CA SER A 207 -13.60 -17.81 -19.33
C SER A 207 -12.24 -17.54 -18.62
N LEU A 208 -11.15 -18.23 -19.01
CA LEU A 208 -9.77 -18.15 -18.41
C LEU A 208 -9.65 -18.78 -17.01
N GLY A 209 -10.47 -19.80 -16.70
CA GLY A 209 -10.63 -20.35 -15.35
C GLY A 209 -11.42 -19.42 -14.43
N MET A 210 -11.11 -18.13 -14.47
CA MET A 210 -12.01 -17.05 -14.09
C MET A 210 -13.20 -16.90 -15.05
N ARG A 211 -13.86 -15.76 -14.99
CA ARG A 211 -15.12 -15.46 -15.67
C ARG A 211 -15.33 -13.96 -15.65
N VAL A 212 -15.71 -13.37 -16.78
CA VAL A 212 -16.03 -11.94 -16.84
C VAL A 212 -17.39 -11.64 -17.47
N GLU A 213 -18.01 -10.55 -17.03
CA GLU A 213 -19.20 -9.94 -17.65
C GLU A 213 -18.98 -8.43 -17.83
N ASP A 214 -19.67 -7.86 -18.83
CA ASP A 214 -19.78 -6.41 -19.02
C ASP A 214 -20.41 -5.78 -17.75
N LEU A 215 -19.84 -4.69 -17.25
CA LEU A 215 -20.35 -4.04 -16.04
C LEU A 215 -21.62 -3.23 -16.34
N ASP A 216 -22.79 -3.86 -16.18
CA ASP A 216 -24.09 -3.18 -16.34
C ASP A 216 -24.52 -2.38 -15.09
N ALA A 217 -25.48 -1.46 -15.26
CA ALA A 217 -25.96 -0.60 -14.16
C ALA A 217 -26.64 -1.36 -13.01
N SER A 218 -27.11 -2.59 -13.21
CA SER A 218 -27.57 -3.46 -12.12
C SER A 218 -26.39 -4.06 -11.35
N MET A 219 -25.30 -4.41 -12.03
CA MET A 219 -24.06 -4.88 -11.42
C MET A 219 -23.36 -3.74 -10.65
N ALA A 220 -23.25 -2.54 -11.24
CA ALA A 220 -22.70 -1.36 -10.56
C ALA A 220 -23.39 -1.12 -9.21
N ARG A 221 -24.73 -1.03 -9.20
CA ARG A 221 -25.53 -0.93 -7.97
C ARG A 221 -25.32 -2.10 -6.99
N ARG A 222 -25.17 -3.34 -7.49
CA ARG A 222 -25.01 -4.55 -6.66
C ARG A 222 -23.61 -4.70 -6.03
N PHE A 223 -22.58 -4.16 -6.70
CA PHE A 223 -21.22 -4.08 -6.17
C PHE A 223 -20.93 -2.79 -5.39
N ARG A 224 -21.85 -1.80 -5.46
CA ARG A 224 -21.74 -0.43 -4.91
C ARG A 224 -20.62 0.38 -5.56
N LEU A 225 -20.63 0.37 -6.89
CA LEU A 225 -19.79 1.21 -7.73
C LEU A 225 -20.54 2.50 -8.07
N GLU A 226 -19.80 3.55 -8.36
CA GLU A 226 -20.37 4.80 -8.87
C GLU A 226 -20.86 4.61 -10.31
N ASP A 227 -21.88 5.37 -10.74
CA ASP A 227 -22.46 5.24 -12.10
C ASP A 227 -21.47 5.64 -13.24
N SER A 228 -20.25 6.07 -12.88
CA SER A 228 -19.11 6.41 -13.74
C SER A 228 -18.10 5.26 -13.94
N GLU A 229 -18.16 4.18 -13.14
CA GLU A 229 -17.21 3.07 -13.21
C GLU A 229 -17.45 2.20 -14.45
N SER A 230 -16.52 2.24 -15.42
CA SER A 230 -16.43 1.27 -16.51
C SER A 230 -15.70 -0.02 -16.10
N GLY A 231 -15.79 -1.08 -16.91
CA GLY A 231 -14.91 -2.25 -16.79
C GLY A 231 -15.63 -3.58 -17.01
N VAL A 232 -14.92 -4.66 -16.71
CA VAL A 232 -15.50 -6.02 -16.69
C VAL A 232 -15.39 -6.64 -15.31
N VAL A 233 -16.52 -7.05 -14.74
CA VAL A 233 -16.52 -7.67 -13.42
C VAL A 233 -16.10 -9.14 -13.53
N VAL A 234 -15.20 -9.58 -12.65
CA VAL A 234 -14.89 -10.99 -12.43
C VAL A 234 -15.98 -11.60 -11.57
N VAL A 235 -16.61 -12.68 -12.02
CA VAL A 235 -17.88 -13.12 -11.42
C VAL A 235 -17.87 -14.56 -10.88
N GLU A 236 -16.87 -15.37 -11.22
CA GLU A 236 -16.45 -16.59 -10.48
C GLU A 236 -15.01 -16.99 -10.91
N VAL A 237 -14.28 -17.78 -10.10
CA VAL A 237 -12.90 -18.21 -10.38
C VAL A 237 -12.69 -19.70 -10.05
N SER A 238 -12.16 -20.47 -11.01
CA SER A 238 -11.87 -21.91 -10.87
C SER A 238 -10.69 -22.15 -9.91
N PRO A 239 -10.83 -22.97 -8.85
CA PRO A 239 -9.82 -23.10 -7.79
C PRO A 239 -8.42 -23.61 -8.20
N SER A 240 -8.27 -24.18 -9.39
CA SER A 240 -7.01 -24.70 -9.94
C SER A 240 -6.71 -24.04 -11.30
N SER A 241 -6.74 -22.71 -11.34
CA SER A 241 -6.44 -21.92 -12.52
C SER A 241 -5.45 -20.81 -12.18
N ALA A 242 -4.67 -20.35 -13.15
CA ALA A 242 -3.70 -19.28 -12.97
C ALA A 242 -4.32 -18.00 -12.38
N ALA A 243 -5.61 -17.74 -12.65
CA ALA A 243 -6.37 -16.66 -12.02
C ALA A 243 -6.57 -16.88 -10.50
N ALA A 244 -6.88 -18.11 -10.05
CA ALA A 244 -6.97 -18.41 -8.62
C ALA A 244 -5.59 -18.38 -7.93
N GLU A 245 -4.54 -18.84 -8.61
CA GLU A 245 -3.16 -18.84 -8.11
C GLU A 245 -2.60 -17.42 -7.98
N ALA A 246 -2.89 -16.54 -8.94
CA ALA A 246 -2.69 -15.10 -8.85
C ALA A 246 -3.60 -14.39 -7.83
N GLY A 247 -4.51 -15.12 -7.17
CA GLY A 247 -5.38 -14.59 -6.13
C GLY A 247 -6.50 -13.69 -6.63
N VAL A 248 -6.93 -13.81 -7.89
CA VAL A 248 -8.15 -13.19 -8.45
C VAL A 248 -9.39 -13.74 -7.71
N GLN A 249 -10.40 -12.89 -7.48
CA GLN A 249 -11.57 -13.21 -6.67
C GLN A 249 -12.89 -12.83 -7.37
N PRO A 250 -14.00 -13.55 -7.11
CA PRO A 250 -15.33 -13.16 -7.59
C PRO A 250 -15.76 -11.83 -6.94
N GLY A 251 -16.00 -10.82 -7.76
CA GLY A 251 -16.32 -9.44 -7.35
C GLY A 251 -15.19 -8.43 -7.55
N ASP A 252 -14.06 -8.83 -8.15
CA ASP A 252 -13.08 -7.90 -8.73
C ASP A 252 -13.64 -7.24 -10.00
N ILE A 253 -13.19 -6.05 -10.38
CA ILE A 253 -13.45 -5.46 -11.70
C ILE A 253 -12.14 -5.29 -12.44
N ILE A 254 -11.93 -6.02 -13.54
CA ILE A 254 -10.76 -5.81 -14.40
C ILE A 254 -10.96 -4.50 -15.15
N LYS A 255 -10.01 -3.57 -14.95
CA LYS A 255 -9.94 -2.28 -15.65
C LYS A 255 -8.95 -2.33 -16.81
N ARG A 256 -7.93 -3.19 -16.72
CA ARG A 256 -6.88 -3.30 -17.74
C ARG A 256 -6.25 -4.69 -17.81
N VAL A 257 -5.85 -5.09 -19.02
CA VAL A 257 -5.17 -6.35 -19.35
C VAL A 257 -3.88 -5.98 -20.10
N GLY A 258 -2.72 -6.13 -19.44
CA GLY A 258 -1.47 -5.54 -19.90
C GLY A 258 -1.62 -4.03 -20.08
N ASP A 259 -1.15 -3.50 -21.21
CA ASP A 259 -1.33 -2.10 -21.65
C ASP A 259 -2.77 -1.76 -22.13
N THR A 260 -3.68 -2.74 -22.26
CA THR A 260 -5.00 -2.55 -22.91
C THR A 260 -6.12 -2.27 -21.89
N GLU A 261 -6.70 -1.07 -21.91
CA GLU A 261 -7.93 -0.72 -21.16
C GLU A 261 -9.11 -1.56 -21.65
N ILE A 262 -9.92 -2.04 -20.70
CA ILE A 262 -11.00 -3.00 -20.94
C ILE A 262 -12.29 -2.45 -20.39
N ASP A 263 -13.19 -2.00 -21.27
CA ASP A 263 -14.54 -1.56 -20.90
C ASP A 263 -15.60 -2.63 -21.18
N SER A 264 -15.27 -3.68 -21.94
CA SER A 264 -16.18 -4.78 -22.29
C SER A 264 -15.57 -6.19 -22.23
N ALA A 265 -16.42 -7.19 -22.00
CA ALA A 265 -16.07 -8.60 -21.99
C ALA A 265 -15.68 -9.10 -23.38
N ARG A 266 -15.98 -8.34 -24.45
CA ARG A 266 -15.44 -8.57 -25.79
C ARG A 266 -13.98 -8.12 -25.88
N GLU A 267 -13.65 -6.94 -25.36
CA GLU A 267 -12.26 -6.47 -25.29
C GLU A 267 -11.43 -7.36 -24.38
N PHE A 268 -11.94 -7.79 -23.22
CA PHE A 268 -11.24 -8.73 -22.34
C PHE A 268 -10.79 -10.00 -23.09
N ARG A 269 -11.73 -10.70 -23.72
CA ARG A 269 -11.44 -11.92 -24.50
C ARG A 269 -10.47 -11.63 -25.66
N THR A 270 -10.58 -10.45 -26.27
CA THR A 270 -9.70 -10.02 -27.38
C THR A 270 -8.28 -9.75 -26.90
N ALA A 271 -8.12 -9.06 -25.77
CA ALA A 271 -6.82 -8.76 -25.15
C ALA A 271 -6.13 -10.04 -24.69
N ILE A 272 -6.84 -10.89 -23.94
CA ILE A 272 -6.34 -12.22 -23.53
C ILE A 272 -5.94 -13.06 -24.75
N SER A 273 -6.75 -13.10 -25.83
CA SER A 273 -6.40 -13.87 -27.04
C SER A 273 -5.19 -13.34 -27.83
N ARG A 274 -4.63 -12.18 -27.46
CA ARG A 274 -3.42 -11.62 -28.07
C ARG A 274 -2.16 -11.91 -27.27
N VAL A 275 -2.27 -12.28 -26.00
CA VAL A 275 -1.10 -12.58 -25.14
C VAL A 275 -0.72 -14.05 -25.32
N ASN A 276 -0.03 -14.33 -26.43
CA ASN A 276 0.45 -15.66 -26.81
C ASN A 276 1.98 -15.81 -26.71
N ASP A 277 2.70 -14.76 -26.30
CA ASP A 277 4.17 -14.67 -26.31
C ASP A 277 4.77 -14.11 -24.98
N GLU A 278 3.98 -14.01 -23.89
CA GLU A 278 4.46 -13.52 -22.59
C GLU A 278 4.25 -14.57 -21.49
N ASP A 279 5.30 -14.90 -20.72
CA ASP A 279 5.26 -15.81 -19.56
C ASP A 279 4.23 -15.41 -18.48
N SER A 280 3.86 -14.12 -18.43
CA SER A 280 3.06 -13.55 -17.34
C SER A 280 2.36 -12.26 -17.77
N ILE A 281 1.05 -12.19 -17.57
CA ILE A 281 0.19 -11.06 -17.93
C ILE A 281 -0.23 -10.25 -16.69
N LEU A 282 -0.16 -8.92 -16.76
CA LEU A 282 -0.54 -8.05 -15.64
C LEU A 282 -2.02 -7.63 -15.76
N LEU A 283 -2.83 -7.98 -14.76
CA LEU A 283 -4.19 -7.46 -14.61
C LEU A 283 -4.22 -6.28 -13.63
N LEU A 284 -4.88 -5.19 -14.02
CA LEU A 284 -5.35 -4.16 -13.09
C LEU A 284 -6.79 -4.49 -12.71
N ILE A 285 -7.03 -4.76 -11.43
CA ILE A 285 -8.36 -5.03 -10.88
C ILE A 285 -8.76 -3.99 -9.82
N ARG A 286 -10.05 -3.64 -9.73
CA ARG A 286 -10.64 -2.96 -8.56
C ARG A 286 -11.20 -4.01 -7.61
N ARG A 287 -10.72 -4.06 -6.37
CA ARG A 287 -11.18 -4.97 -5.30
C ARG A 287 -11.48 -4.16 -4.05
N ARG A 288 -12.70 -4.29 -3.53
CA ARG A 288 -13.24 -3.74 -2.25
C ARG A 288 -12.20 -3.00 -1.38
N GLY A 289 -11.94 -1.73 -1.68
CA GLY A 289 -10.92 -0.91 -1.02
C GLY A 289 -10.05 -0.08 -1.97
N GLY A 290 -9.92 -0.49 -3.23
CA GLY A 290 -9.24 0.29 -4.29
C GLY A 290 -8.79 -0.59 -5.45
N SER A 291 -7.96 -0.04 -6.34
CA SER A 291 -7.32 -0.81 -7.40
C SER A 291 -6.05 -1.54 -6.94
N ILE A 292 -5.79 -2.73 -7.50
CA ILE A 292 -4.72 -3.68 -7.17
C ILE A 292 -4.19 -4.30 -8.46
N PHE A 293 -2.88 -4.50 -8.55
CA PHE A 293 -2.24 -5.29 -9.59
C PHE A 293 -2.11 -6.76 -9.21
N LEU A 294 -2.55 -7.64 -10.11
CA LEU A 294 -2.33 -9.09 -10.03
C LEU A 294 -1.61 -9.58 -11.30
N PRO A 295 -0.35 -10.05 -11.21
CA PRO A 295 0.28 -10.79 -12.29
C PRO A 295 -0.28 -12.22 -12.34
N ILE A 296 -0.68 -12.67 -13.53
CA ILE A 296 -1.09 -14.06 -13.82
C ILE A 296 0.02 -14.70 -14.66
N GLU A 297 0.60 -15.80 -14.19
CA GLU A 297 1.56 -16.60 -14.99
C GLU A 297 0.83 -17.46 -16.01
N LEU A 298 1.38 -17.57 -17.23
CA LEU A 298 0.76 -18.27 -18.36
C LEU A 298 1.61 -19.52 -18.70
N ASN A 299 1.25 -20.64 -18.06
CA ASN A 299 1.85 -21.98 -18.26
C ASN A 299 1.19 -22.76 -19.41
#